data_AF-A0A3D5K859-F1
#
_entry.id   AF-A0A3D5K859-F1
#
_cell.length_a   1.000
_cell.length_b   1.000
_cell.length_c   1.000
_cell.angle_alpha   90.00
_cell.angle_beta   90.00
_cell.angle_gamma   90.00
#
_symmetry.space_group_name_H-M   'P 1'
#
loop_
_entity.id
_entity.type
_entity.pdbx_description
1 polymer ?
#
loop_
_entity_poly.entity_id
_entity_poly.type
_entity_poly.pdbx_seq_one_letter_code
_entity_poly.pdbx_strand_id
1 'polypeptide(L)' 'MLNLDFNAHLDRIRRFTDEELSTGEVDMVELGGGPPPLVDHQAKTDLFGITLPREWGGLG' A
#
# COMPACT_ATOMS: atom_id res chain seq x y z
N MET A 1 10.00 -13.18 3.14
CA MET A 1 9.78 -12.07 2.21
C MET A 1 9.39 -12.68 0.87
N LEU A 2 8.14 -12.47 0.43
CA LEU A 2 7.62 -13.07 -0.81
C LEU A 2 8.19 -12.27 -1.99
N ASN A 3 9.02 -12.90 -2.82
CA ASN A 3 9.46 -12.34 -4.10
C ASN A 3 8.28 -12.44 -5.07
N LEU A 4 7.36 -11.48 -5.00
CA LEU A 4 6.31 -11.36 -6.01
C LEU A 4 6.96 -11.06 -7.36
N ASP A 5 6.47 -11.71 -8.42
CA ASP A 5 6.75 -11.22 -9.75
C ASP A 5 6.02 -9.89 -10.00
N PHE A 6 6.40 -9.20 -11.08
CA PHE A 6 5.87 -7.87 -11.38
C PHE A 6 4.34 -7.85 -11.52
N ASN A 7 3.74 -8.88 -12.13
CA ASN A 7 2.29 -8.94 -12.32
C ASN A 7 1.56 -9.19 -11.00
N ALA A 8 2.10 -10.06 -10.16
CA ALA A 8 1.56 -10.29 -8.82
C ALA A 8 1.67 -9.04 -7.93
N HIS A 9 2.70 -8.22 -8.11
CA HIS A 9 2.81 -6.92 -7.45
C HIS A 9 1.73 -5.94 -7.94
N LEU A 10 1.50 -5.86 -9.26
CA LEU A 10 0.43 -5.02 -9.83
C LEU A 10 -0.96 -5.45 -9.36
N ASP A 11 -1.26 -6.75 -9.30
CA ASP A 11 -2.55 -7.23 -8.80
C ASP A 11 -2.75 -6.90 -7.31
N ARG A 12 -1.67 -6.91 -6.52
CA ARG A 12 -1.71 -6.47 -5.12
C ARG A 12 -2.05 -4.98 -5.00
N ILE A 13 -1.45 -4.13 -5.82
CA ILE A 13 -1.78 -2.69 -5.89
C ILE A 13 -3.25 -2.51 -6.28
N ARG A 14 -3.70 -3.22 -7.31
CA ARG A 14 -5.08 -3.14 -7.79
C ARG A 14 -6.06 -3.51 -6.69
N ARG A 15 -5.87 -4.65 -6.03
CA ARG A 15 -6.72 -5.10 -4.92
C ARG A 15 -6.75 -4.12 -3.76
N PHE A 16 -5.58 -3.64 -3.31
CA PHE A 16 -5.52 -2.66 -2.23
C PHE A 16 -6.26 -1.36 -2.59
N THR A 17 -6.14 -0.93 -3.84
CA THR A 17 -6.87 0.25 -4.34
C THR A 17 -8.39 0.03 -4.32
N ASP A 18 -8.84 -1.06 -4.93
CA ASP A 18 -10.26 -1.37 -5.11
C ASP A 18 -10.96 -1.64 -3.77
N GLU A 19 -10.28 -2.36 -2.86
CA GLU A 19 -10.88 -2.83 -1.61
C GLU A 19 -10.80 -1.77 -0.50
N GLU A 20 -9.72 -0.97 -0.45
CA GLU A 20 -9.42 -0.12 0.70
C GLU A 20 -9.36 1.37 0.37
N LEU A 21 -8.59 1.77 -0.64
CA LEU A 21 -8.43 3.20 -0.96
C LEU A 21 -9.72 3.82 -1.45
N SER A 22 -10.42 3.17 -2.39
CA SER A 22 -11.69 3.68 -2.92
C SER A 22 -12.79 3.72 -1.87
N THR A 23 -12.81 2.74 -0.95
CA THR A 23 -13.78 2.71 0.15
C THR A 23 -13.50 3.82 1.19
N GLY A 24 -12.22 4.06 1.50
CA GLY A 24 -11.80 5.03 2.52
C GLY A 24 -11.74 6.49 2.06
N GLU A 25 -12.02 6.78 0.78
CA GLU A 25 -11.90 8.12 0.20
C GLU A 25 -12.79 9.16 0.91
N VAL A 26 -14.00 8.77 1.31
CA VAL A 26 -14.92 9.64 2.05
C VAL A 26 -14.31 10.06 3.39
N ASP A 27 -13.79 9.09 4.14
CA ASP A 27 -13.15 9.34 5.44
C ASP A 27 -11.89 10.20 5.27
N MET A 28 -11.14 10.00 4.17
CA MET A 28 -9.95 10.82 3.86
C MET A 28 -10.29 12.30 3.68
N VAL A 29 -11.39 12.58 2.97
CA VAL A 29 -11.87 13.94 2.74
C VAL A 29 -12.31 14.60 4.04
N GLU A 30 -13.03 13.87 4.90
CA GLU A 30 -13.50 14.38 6.18
C GLU A 30 -12.35 14.63 7.18
N LEU A 31 -11.35 13.75 7.21
CA LEU A 31 -10.18 13.86 8.08
C LEU A 31 -9.12 14.85 7.54
N GLY A 32 -9.15 15.17 6.25
CA GLY A 32 -8.12 15.95 5.56
C GLY A 32 -6.80 15.18 5.35
N GLY A 33 -6.85 13.85 5.39
CA GLY A 33 -5.68 12.97 5.27
C GLY A 33 -6.03 11.48 5.35
N GLY A 34 -5.05 10.60 5.14
CA GLY A 34 -5.26 9.15 5.22
C GLY A 34 -5.73 8.71 6.62
N PRO A 35 -6.86 7.96 6.74
CA PRO A 35 -7.30 7.41 8.01
C PRO A 35 -6.19 6.57 8.65
N PRO A 36 -5.88 6.72 9.95
CA PRO A 36 -4.80 5.98 10.60
C PRO A 36 -4.85 4.45 10.39
N PRO A 37 -6.02 3.78 10.44
CA PRO A 37 -6.09 2.33 10.19
C PRO A 37 -5.68 1.95 8.77
N LEU A 38 -6.03 2.79 7.79
CA LEU A 38 -5.70 2.58 6.38
C LEU A 38 -4.20 2.80 6.15
N VAL A 39 -3.63 3.84 6.74
CA VAL A 39 -2.18 4.11 6.69
C VAL A 39 -1.39 2.97 7.35
N ASP A 40 -1.85 2.48 8.50
CA ASP A 40 -1.22 1.35 9.20
C ASP A 40 -1.28 0.05 8.41
N HIS A 41 -2.38 -0.20 7.70
CA HIS A 41 -2.49 -1.38 6.84
C HIS A 41 -1.62 -1.23 5.59
N GLN A 42 -1.64 -0.06 4.97
CA GLN A 42 -0.80 0.26 3.82
C GLN A 42 0.70 0.13 4.16
N ALA A 43 1.14 0.53 5.35
CA ALA A 43 2.52 0.34 5.82
C ALA A 43 2.92 -1.14 5.99
N LYS A 44 1.95 -2.04 6.18
CA LYS A 44 2.16 -3.49 6.23
C LYS A 44 2.07 -4.14 4.85
N THR A 45 1.66 -3.38 3.84
CA THR A 45 1.79 -3.81 2.46
C THR A 45 3.19 -3.44 1.96
N ASP A 46 3.81 -4.30 1.15
CA ASP A 46 5.08 -4.02 0.47
C ASP A 46 4.90 -2.96 -0.66
N LEU A 47 3.99 -1.99 -0.48
CA LEU A 47 3.62 -0.95 -1.45
C LEU A 47 4.21 0.43 -1.09
N PHE A 48 4.83 0.56 0.08
CA PHE A 48 5.58 1.77 0.48
C PHE A 48 7.09 1.54 0.44
N GLY A 49 7.83 2.60 0.13
CA GLY A 49 9.30 2.54 0.10
C GLY A 49 9.85 1.54 -0.93
N ILE A 50 9.08 1.23 -1.98
CA ILE A 50 9.41 0.19 -2.96
C ILE A 50 10.74 0.43 -3.68
N THR A 51 11.15 1.70 -3.80
CA THR A 51 12.40 2.13 -4.42
C THR A 51 13.60 2.16 -3.48
N LEU A 52 13.40 1.86 -2.19
CA LEU A 52 14.51 1.79 -1.24
C LEU A 52 15.30 0.49 -1.45
N PRO A 53 16.62 0.51 -1.14
CA PRO A 53 17.40 -0.70 -1.13
C PRO A 53 16.83 -1.74 -0.16
N ARG A 54 17.07 -3.01 -0.47
CA ARG A 54 16.58 -4.13 0.35
C ARG A 54 17.14 -4.13 1.77
N GLU A 55 18.33 -3.58 2.02
CA GLU A 55 18.86 -3.45 3.39
C GLU A 55 18.03 -2.52 4.28
N TRP A 56 17.22 -1.63 3.68
CA TRP A 56 16.29 -0.74 4.37
C TRP A 56 14.84 -1.25 4.33
N GLY A 57 14.61 -2.46 3.79
CA GLY A 57 13.29 -3.08 3.70
C GLY A 57 12.50 -2.75 2.41
N GLY A 58 13.11 -2.10 1.42
CA GLY A 58 12.49 -1.89 0.10
C GLY A 58 12.59 -3.13 -0.81
N LEU A 59 12.22 -2.98 -2.09
CA LEU A 59 12.10 -4.09 -3.04
C LEU A 59 13.24 -4.22 -4.05
N GLY A 60 14.22 -3.31 -4.05
CA GLY A 60 15.35 -3.38 -4.98
C GLY A 60 16.15 -2.11 -5.05
#